data_AF-A0A952QV99-F1
#
_entry.id   AF-A0A952QV99-F1
#
_cell.length_a   1.000
_cell.length_b   1.000
_cell.length_c   1.000
_cell.angle_alpha   90.00
_cell.angle_beta   90.00
_cell.angle_gamma   90.00
#
_symmetry.space_group_name_H-M   'P 1'
#
loop_
_entity.id
_entity.type
_entity.pdbx_description
1 polymer ?
#
loop_
_entity_poly.entity_id
_entity_poly.type
_entity_poly.pdbx_seq_one_letter_code
_entity_poly.pdbx_strand_id
1 'polypeptide(L)'
;MQPSFPILRSARAALAGAALLALSACVHRTDSMAPTIAITEPRSGTTRSSDDLRISGYALDDAGIASIKVDGADLMQDSLYASERGKRLVQFAFTKPNLQDGELRLVLEVTDVNGRSSLERYVLTLDATPPTVELTKVESVAGGRIRVEGVARDNMRLSSIRINGVPLAFTPGTEYSFSVIVDAVSDGQIVVEDSAGNTTTRDLR
;
A
#
# COMPACT_ATOMS: atom_id res chain seq x y z
N MET A 1 13.43 -45.43 -93.72
CA MET A 1 12.15 -45.97 -93.19
C MET A 1 11.79 -45.19 -91.93
N GLN A 2 10.82 -44.28 -92.04
CA GLN A 2 10.10 -43.72 -90.90
C GLN A 2 9.14 -44.79 -90.35
N PRO A 3 8.65 -44.59 -89.11
CA PRO A 3 7.21 -44.40 -89.01
C PRO A 3 6.81 -43.22 -88.12
N SER A 4 5.56 -42.82 -88.32
CA SER A 4 4.89 -41.58 -87.93
C SER A 4 3.83 -41.79 -86.82
N PHE A 5 3.86 -40.89 -85.82
CA PHE A 5 2.85 -40.27 -84.91
C PHE A 5 1.56 -41.00 -84.45
N PRO A 6 1.09 -40.71 -83.21
CA PRO A 6 0.10 -39.63 -83.05
C PRO A 6 0.35 -38.66 -81.87
N ILE A 7 -0.37 -37.53 -81.92
CA ILE A 7 -0.38 -36.37 -81.02
C ILE A 7 -1.41 -36.58 -79.90
N LEU A 8 -1.12 -36.17 -78.66
CA LEU A 8 -2.15 -35.79 -77.68
C LEU A 8 -1.81 -34.46 -76.98
N ARG A 9 -2.86 -33.65 -76.76
CA ARG A 9 -2.89 -32.24 -76.34
C ARG A 9 -2.80 -32.03 -74.82
N SER A 10 -2.40 -30.81 -74.45
CA SER A 10 -2.71 -30.04 -73.21
C SER A 10 -2.10 -30.57 -71.89
N ALA A 11 -1.71 -29.76 -70.90
CA ALA A 11 -2.13 -28.41 -70.54
C ALA A 11 -0.99 -27.64 -69.84
N ARG A 12 -1.01 -26.30 -69.98
CA ARG A 12 -0.39 -25.38 -69.02
C ARG A 12 -1.18 -25.42 -67.71
N ALA A 13 -0.44 -25.27 -66.60
CA ALA A 13 -0.80 -24.53 -65.38
C ALA A 13 -0.75 -25.33 -64.05
N ALA A 14 -0.19 -24.63 -63.05
CA ALA A 14 -0.18 -24.91 -61.61
C ALA A 14 0.72 -26.10 -61.19
N LEU A 15 1.61 -25.99 -60.21
CA LEU A 15 1.50 -25.29 -58.94
C LEU A 15 2.81 -24.53 -58.61
N ALA A 16 2.81 -23.22 -58.82
CA ALA A 16 3.64 -22.30 -58.05
C ALA A 16 2.93 -22.01 -56.70
N GLY A 17 2.69 -23.05 -55.91
CA GLY A 17 1.76 -22.98 -54.78
C GLY A 17 2.14 -23.83 -53.56
N ALA A 18 3.41 -24.19 -53.41
CA ALA A 18 3.88 -25.01 -52.29
C ALA A 18 4.93 -24.30 -51.40
N ALA A 19 5.02 -22.97 -51.46
CA ALA A 19 6.01 -22.19 -50.70
C ALA A 19 5.42 -20.99 -49.93
N LEU A 20 4.15 -21.08 -49.49
CA LEU A 20 3.47 -20.01 -48.76
C LEU A 20 2.78 -20.46 -47.45
N LEU A 21 3.01 -21.68 -46.96
CA LEU A 21 2.27 -22.24 -45.81
C LEU A 21 3.12 -22.67 -44.61
N ALA A 22 4.30 -22.09 -44.39
CA ALA A 22 5.09 -22.39 -43.19
C ALA A 22 5.62 -21.14 -42.45
N LEU A 23 4.86 -20.04 -42.50
CA LEU A 23 5.08 -18.87 -41.64
C LEU A 23 3.88 -18.66 -40.71
N SER A 24 3.34 -19.73 -40.13
CA SER A 24 2.81 -19.62 -38.76
C SER A 24 4.01 -19.57 -37.81
N ALA A 25 4.78 -18.49 -37.91
CA ALA A 25 5.65 -18.09 -36.82
C ALA A 25 4.69 -17.75 -35.68
N CYS A 26 4.53 -18.68 -34.74
CA CYS A 26 4.03 -18.34 -33.42
C CYS A 26 4.92 -17.20 -32.95
N VAL A 27 4.40 -15.97 -32.97
CA VAL A 27 5.03 -14.85 -32.26
C VAL A 27 4.96 -15.24 -30.80
N HIS A 28 5.99 -15.96 -30.34
CA HIS A 28 6.24 -16.18 -28.93
C HIS A 28 6.43 -14.77 -28.38
N ARG A 29 5.47 -14.27 -27.61
CA ARG A 29 5.72 -13.08 -26.80
C ARG A 29 6.77 -13.52 -25.81
N THR A 30 8.04 -13.23 -26.11
CA THR A 30 9.13 -13.41 -25.17
C THR A 30 8.86 -12.48 -24.01
N ASP A 31 8.23 -13.05 -22.99
CA ASP A 31 8.23 -12.48 -21.65
C ASP A 31 9.69 -12.28 -21.24
N SER A 32 10.00 -11.02 -20.99
CA SER A 32 11.34 -10.53 -20.76
C SER A 32 11.54 -9.98 -19.35
N MET A 33 10.48 -9.90 -18.55
CA MET A 33 10.48 -9.20 -17.26
C MET A 33 9.86 -10.07 -16.18
N ALA A 34 10.41 -10.03 -14.97
CA ALA A 34 9.69 -10.56 -13.82
C ALA A 34 8.54 -9.60 -13.46
N PRO A 35 7.41 -10.10 -12.92
CA PRO A 35 6.30 -9.25 -12.52
C PRO A 35 6.74 -8.26 -11.43
N THR A 36 6.14 -7.08 -11.40
CA THR A 36 6.33 -6.08 -10.35
C THR A 36 5.06 -5.94 -9.53
N ILE A 37 5.18 -5.70 -8.23
CA ILE A 37 4.07 -5.40 -7.33
C ILE A 37 4.38 -4.13 -6.53
N ALA A 38 3.38 -3.30 -6.31
CA ALA A 38 3.50 -2.11 -5.49
C ALA A 38 2.23 -1.91 -4.66
N ILE A 39 2.42 -1.52 -3.39
CA ILE A 39 1.33 -1.11 -2.49
C ILE A 39 1.21 0.41 -2.57
N THR A 40 -0.01 0.87 -2.81
CA THR A 40 -0.33 2.30 -2.92
C THR A 40 -0.84 2.85 -1.60
N GLU A 41 -1.64 2.08 -0.87
CA GLU A 41 -2.21 2.48 0.41
C GLU A 41 -2.35 1.30 1.39
N PRO A 42 -2.07 1.51 2.68
CA PRO A 42 -1.36 2.65 3.24
C PRO A 42 0.05 2.79 2.66
N ARG A 43 0.71 3.93 2.87
CA ARG A 43 2.16 4.00 2.64
C ARG A 43 2.86 3.40 3.83
N SER A 44 4.04 2.81 3.61
CA SER A 44 4.88 2.33 4.70
C SER A 44 5.12 3.44 5.74
N GLY A 45 4.97 3.11 7.01
CA GLY A 45 5.06 4.04 8.14
C GLY A 45 4.14 3.66 9.28
N THR A 46 3.97 4.58 10.23
CA THR A 46 2.97 4.46 11.29
C THR A 46 1.58 4.75 10.71
N THR A 47 0.61 3.89 11.00
CA THR A 47 -0.77 4.04 10.53
C THR A 47 -1.72 3.82 11.70
N ARG A 48 -2.71 4.70 11.82
CA ARG A 48 -3.82 4.52 12.74
C ARG A 48 -4.75 3.40 12.27
N SER A 49 -4.81 2.29 12.99
CA SER A 49 -5.73 1.18 12.69
C SER A 49 -5.90 0.22 13.88
N SER A 50 -7.10 0.19 14.49
CA SER A 50 -7.52 -0.87 15.44
C SER A 50 -8.39 -1.95 14.79
N ASP A 51 -8.86 -1.68 13.56
CA ASP A 51 -9.92 -2.42 12.90
C ASP A 51 -9.39 -3.07 11.61
N ASP A 52 -10.33 -3.43 10.73
CA ASP A 52 -10.11 -3.95 9.39
C ASP A 52 -9.29 -2.98 8.51
N LEU A 53 -7.98 -3.23 8.39
CA LEU A 53 -7.09 -2.42 7.55
C LEU A 53 -7.22 -2.82 6.09
N ARG A 54 -7.69 -1.88 5.27
CA ARG A 54 -7.69 -2.03 3.82
C ARG A 54 -6.31 -1.70 3.25
N ILE A 55 -5.73 -2.63 2.51
CA ILE A 55 -4.48 -2.47 1.78
C ILE A 55 -4.77 -2.58 0.29
N SER A 56 -4.24 -1.66 -0.51
CA SER A 56 -4.43 -1.60 -1.95
C SER A 56 -3.13 -1.42 -2.70
N GLY A 57 -3.10 -1.87 -3.95
CA GLY A 57 -1.91 -1.82 -4.79
C GLY A 57 -2.18 -2.29 -6.21
N TYR A 58 -1.10 -2.54 -6.94
CA TYR A 58 -1.16 -3.09 -8.28
C TYR A 58 -0.01 -4.06 -8.56
N ALA A 59 -0.27 -4.98 -9.48
CA ALA A 59 0.71 -5.87 -10.09
C ALA A 59 0.83 -5.56 -11.59
N LEU A 60 2.05 -5.55 -12.11
CA LEU A 60 2.37 -5.25 -13.50
C LEU A 60 3.30 -6.30 -14.10
N ASP A 61 2.99 -6.78 -15.29
CA ASP A 61 3.83 -7.71 -16.06
C ASP A 61 3.62 -7.56 -17.58
N ASP A 62 4.64 -7.87 -18.39
CA ASP A 62 4.59 -7.73 -19.85
C ASP A 62 3.82 -8.88 -20.57
N ALA A 63 3.69 -10.03 -19.91
CA ALA A 63 3.00 -11.22 -20.38
C ALA A 63 1.63 -11.42 -19.70
N GLY A 64 1.48 -11.00 -18.45
CA GLY A 64 0.23 -11.02 -17.69
C GLY A 64 0.37 -11.69 -16.33
N ILE A 65 -0.51 -11.33 -15.40
CA ILE A 65 -0.48 -11.82 -14.01
C ILE A 65 -1.30 -13.10 -13.85
N ALA A 66 -0.72 -14.14 -13.23
CA ALA A 66 -1.38 -15.40 -12.93
C ALA A 66 -1.86 -15.53 -11.48
N SER A 67 -1.08 -15.04 -10.52
CA SER A 67 -1.46 -15.04 -9.09
C SER A 67 -0.88 -13.86 -8.33
N ILE A 68 -1.59 -13.41 -7.30
CA ILE A 68 -1.15 -12.40 -6.33
C ILE A 68 -1.44 -12.98 -4.95
N LYS A 69 -0.41 -13.40 -4.22
CA LYS A 69 -0.54 -13.99 -2.90
C LYS A 69 -0.15 -13.00 -1.82
N VAL A 70 -0.90 -13.00 -0.72
CA VAL A 70 -0.59 -12.27 0.52
C VAL A 70 -0.50 -13.30 1.64
N ASP A 71 0.68 -13.40 2.28
CA ASP A 71 0.98 -14.43 3.28
C ASP A 71 0.61 -15.86 2.81
N GLY A 72 0.79 -16.11 1.51
CA GLY A 72 0.47 -17.40 0.86
C GLY A 72 -0.99 -17.55 0.40
N ALA A 73 -1.92 -16.68 0.80
CA ALA A 73 -3.31 -16.69 0.32
C ALA A 73 -3.41 -15.97 -1.03
N ASP A 74 -3.85 -16.67 -2.07
CA ASP A 74 -3.96 -16.12 -3.43
C ASP A 74 -5.25 -15.31 -3.61
N LEU A 75 -5.13 -13.99 -3.75
CA LEU A 75 -6.23 -13.08 -4.00
C LEU A 75 -6.97 -13.43 -5.29
N MET A 76 -6.27 -13.98 -6.29
CA MET A 76 -6.89 -14.26 -7.58
C MET A 76 -7.90 -15.42 -7.50
N GLN A 77 -7.88 -16.24 -6.45
CA GLN A 77 -8.88 -17.28 -6.22
C GLN A 77 -10.29 -16.74 -5.96
N ASP A 78 -10.40 -15.49 -5.50
CA ASP A 78 -11.69 -14.83 -5.36
C ASP A 78 -12.31 -14.55 -6.75
N SER A 79 -13.62 -14.81 -6.86
CA SER A 79 -14.44 -14.51 -8.04
C SER A 79 -14.33 -13.05 -8.52
N LEU A 80 -14.06 -12.11 -7.61
CA LEU A 80 -13.85 -10.69 -7.92
C LEU A 80 -12.66 -10.47 -8.88
N TYR A 81 -11.64 -11.32 -8.80
CA TYR A 81 -10.44 -11.23 -9.65
C TYR A 81 -10.47 -12.19 -10.84
N ALA A 82 -11.56 -12.94 -11.05
CA ALA A 82 -11.65 -13.91 -12.14
C ALA A 82 -11.41 -13.26 -13.51
N SER A 83 -11.92 -12.03 -13.71
CA SER A 83 -11.72 -11.29 -14.96
C SER A 83 -10.36 -10.59 -15.07
N GLU A 84 -9.58 -10.54 -13.98
CA GLU A 84 -8.27 -9.88 -13.95
C GLU A 84 -7.11 -10.82 -14.33
N ARG A 85 -7.32 -12.13 -14.26
CA ARG A 85 -6.29 -13.14 -14.61
C ARG A 85 -5.80 -12.98 -16.05
N GLY A 86 -4.48 -12.99 -16.21
CA GLY A 86 -3.79 -12.82 -17.48
C GLY A 86 -3.71 -11.37 -17.97
N LYS A 87 -4.30 -10.40 -17.26
CA LYS A 87 -4.08 -8.99 -17.57
C LYS A 87 -2.67 -8.58 -17.17
N ARG A 88 -2.12 -7.63 -17.93
CA ARG A 88 -0.80 -7.04 -17.70
C ARG A 88 -0.76 -6.15 -16.47
N LEU A 89 -1.86 -5.45 -16.18
CA LEU A 89 -2.01 -4.61 -15.00
C LEU A 89 -3.23 -5.11 -14.22
N VAL A 90 -3.02 -5.48 -12.97
CA VAL A 90 -4.08 -5.90 -12.05
C VAL A 90 -4.03 -5.01 -10.83
N GLN A 91 -5.10 -4.24 -10.61
CA GLN A 91 -5.30 -3.54 -9.34
C GLN A 91 -5.88 -4.51 -8.33
N PHE A 92 -5.43 -4.45 -7.09
CA PHE A 92 -5.94 -5.28 -6.02
C PHE A 92 -6.16 -4.49 -4.74
N ALA A 93 -7.06 -5.01 -3.92
CA ALA A 93 -7.21 -4.62 -2.54
C ALA A 93 -7.62 -5.83 -1.69
N PHE A 94 -7.19 -5.84 -0.45
CA PHE A 94 -7.57 -6.82 0.56
C PHE A 94 -7.69 -6.15 1.92
N THR A 95 -8.35 -6.83 2.85
CA THR A 95 -8.57 -6.33 4.21
C THR A 95 -7.92 -7.29 5.20
N LYS A 96 -7.17 -6.75 6.16
CA LYS A 96 -6.61 -7.51 7.28
C LYS A 96 -7.41 -7.23 8.55
N PRO A 97 -8.18 -8.19 9.08
CA PRO A 97 -8.97 -8.00 10.29
C PRO A 97 -8.15 -8.26 11.56
N ASN A 98 -8.74 -7.90 12.71
CA ASN A 98 -8.24 -8.22 14.06
C ASN A 98 -6.80 -7.76 14.30
N LEU A 99 -6.51 -6.51 13.94
CA LEU A 99 -5.20 -5.94 14.13
C LEU A 99 -4.98 -5.46 15.56
N GLN A 100 -3.71 -5.39 15.94
CA GLN A 100 -3.25 -4.91 17.23
C GLN A 100 -2.12 -3.92 16.97
N ASP A 101 -1.88 -3.04 17.93
CA ASP A 101 -0.72 -2.15 17.89
C ASP A 101 0.59 -2.94 17.75
N GLY A 102 1.54 -2.34 17.05
CA GLY A 102 2.85 -2.92 16.78
C GLY A 102 3.09 -3.18 15.29
N GLU A 103 4.05 -4.06 15.00
CA GLU A 103 4.51 -4.26 13.63
C GLU A 103 3.65 -5.30 12.88
N LEU A 104 3.02 -4.87 11.78
CA LEU A 104 2.41 -5.74 10.79
C LEU A 104 3.42 -5.99 9.66
N ARG A 105 3.80 -7.26 9.47
CA ARG A 105 4.62 -7.72 8.35
C ARG A 105 3.79 -8.56 7.41
N LEU A 106 3.83 -8.23 6.12
CA LEU A 106 3.17 -8.97 5.04
C LEU A 106 4.20 -9.36 3.98
N VAL A 107 4.05 -10.57 3.45
CA VAL A 107 4.81 -11.03 2.29
C VAL A 107 3.87 -11.13 1.10
N LEU A 108 4.16 -10.39 0.05
CA LEU A 108 3.41 -10.45 -1.19
C LEU A 108 4.24 -11.16 -2.25
N GLU A 109 3.62 -12.14 -2.90
CA GLU A 109 4.21 -12.87 -4.03
C GLU A 109 3.33 -12.64 -5.25
N VAL A 110 3.93 -12.16 -6.34
CA VAL A 110 3.26 -12.06 -7.64
C VAL A 110 3.91 -13.02 -8.61
N THR A 111 3.10 -13.77 -9.36
CA THR A 111 3.57 -14.72 -10.38
C THR A 111 2.89 -14.40 -11.71
N ASP A 112 3.67 -14.36 -12.78
CA ASP A 112 3.18 -14.17 -14.14
C ASP A 112 2.62 -15.47 -14.77
N VAL A 113 2.04 -15.36 -15.96
CA VAL A 113 1.48 -16.51 -16.72
C VAL A 113 2.53 -17.52 -17.20
N ASN A 114 3.81 -17.17 -17.19
CA ASN A 114 4.93 -18.04 -17.57
C ASN A 114 5.66 -18.63 -16.34
N GLY A 115 5.19 -18.31 -15.14
CA GLY A 115 5.70 -18.84 -13.88
C GLY A 115 6.89 -18.10 -13.28
N ARG A 116 7.26 -16.89 -13.76
CA ARG A 116 8.25 -16.08 -13.03
C ARG A 116 7.57 -15.34 -11.89
N SER A 117 8.32 -15.10 -10.81
CA SER A 117 7.80 -14.53 -9.58
C SER A 117 8.68 -13.44 -9.02
N SER A 118 8.03 -12.51 -8.31
CA SER A 118 8.68 -11.49 -7.48
C SER A 118 8.07 -11.47 -6.09
N LEU A 119 8.89 -11.10 -5.10
CA LEU A 119 8.50 -11.00 -3.70
C LEU A 119 8.65 -9.55 -3.23
N GLU A 120 7.63 -9.05 -2.55
CA GLU A 120 7.66 -7.76 -1.86
C GLU A 120 7.40 -7.96 -0.36
N ARG A 121 8.22 -7.30 0.47
CA ARG A 121 8.04 -7.28 1.92
C ARG A 121 7.48 -5.95 2.33
N TYR A 122 6.28 -5.98 2.90
CA TYR A 122 5.59 -4.78 3.33
C TYR A 122 5.49 -4.74 4.85
N VAL A 123 5.94 -3.63 5.43
CA VAL A 123 5.97 -3.41 6.88
C VAL A 123 5.19 -2.14 7.22
N LEU A 124 4.30 -2.27 8.20
CA LEU A 124 3.58 -1.16 8.82
C LEU A 124 3.77 -1.21 10.33
N THR A 125 3.81 -0.04 10.95
CA THR A 125 3.63 0.09 12.39
C THR A 125 2.20 0.54 12.63
N LEU A 126 1.40 -0.29 13.28
CA LEU A 126 0.01 0.00 13.60
C LEU A 126 -0.05 0.61 14.98
N ASP A 127 -0.80 1.70 15.10
CA ASP A 127 -0.96 2.44 16.35
C ASP A 127 -2.35 3.06 16.44
N ALA A 128 -3.24 2.41 17.17
CA ALA A 128 -4.58 2.89 17.40
C ALA A 128 -4.79 3.48 18.80
N THR A 129 -3.77 3.42 19.66
CA THR A 129 -3.87 3.89 21.04
C THR A 129 -3.67 5.41 21.09
N PRO A 130 -4.65 6.19 21.54
CA PRO A 130 -4.45 7.63 21.71
C PRO A 130 -3.45 7.97 22.81
N PRO A 131 -2.73 9.09 22.69
CA PRO A 131 -1.83 9.56 23.75
C PRO A 131 -2.64 9.93 25.00
N THR A 132 -1.98 10.02 26.15
CA THR A 132 -2.58 10.49 27.41
C THR A 132 -1.95 11.79 27.86
N VAL A 133 -2.71 12.60 28.60
CA VAL A 133 -2.23 13.85 29.19
C VAL A 133 -2.71 14.00 30.63
N GLU A 134 -1.76 14.17 31.54
CA GLU A 134 -1.98 14.40 32.95
C GLU A 134 -1.57 15.83 33.30
N LEU A 135 -2.56 16.66 33.65
CA LEU A 135 -2.30 18.03 34.12
C LEU A 135 -2.03 17.98 35.62
N THR A 136 -0.83 18.39 36.03
CA THR A 136 -0.43 18.47 37.43
C THR A 136 -0.71 19.83 38.04
N LYS A 137 -0.72 20.89 37.22
CA LYS A 137 -1.03 22.25 37.67
C LYS A 137 -1.64 23.08 36.56
N VAL A 138 -2.74 23.77 36.86
CA VAL A 138 -3.27 24.85 36.04
C VAL A 138 -3.63 26.02 36.95
N GLU A 139 -2.94 27.15 36.81
CA GLU A 139 -3.17 28.32 37.67
C GLU A 139 -3.09 29.63 36.88
N SER A 140 -3.89 30.61 37.28
CA SER A 140 -3.80 31.96 36.73
C SER A 140 -2.53 32.66 37.22
N VAL A 141 -1.88 33.41 36.32
CA VAL A 141 -0.74 34.26 36.63
C VAL A 141 -0.99 35.69 36.14
N ALA A 142 -0.13 36.64 36.53
CA ALA A 142 -0.29 38.04 36.19
C ALA A 142 -0.33 38.29 34.66
N GLY A 143 -1.17 39.25 34.26
CA GLY A 143 -1.30 39.67 32.86
C GLY A 143 -2.27 38.84 32.02
N GLY A 144 -3.29 38.20 32.64
CA GLY A 144 -4.28 37.43 31.88
C GLY A 144 -3.73 36.13 31.29
N ARG A 145 -2.73 35.53 31.94
CA ARG A 145 -2.05 34.32 31.51
C ARG A 145 -2.30 33.18 32.49
N ILE A 146 -2.01 31.96 32.07
CA ILE A 146 -2.05 30.76 32.91
C ILE A 146 -0.71 30.03 32.84
N ARG A 147 -0.29 29.45 33.96
CA ARG A 147 0.76 28.42 34.01
C ARG A 147 0.09 27.06 33.90
N VAL A 148 0.60 26.22 32.99
CA VAL A 148 0.14 24.86 32.76
C VAL A 148 1.33 23.91 32.93
N GLU A 149 1.18 22.94 33.82
CA GLU A 149 2.17 21.89 34.08
C GLU A 149 1.51 20.53 33.93
N GLY A 150 2.27 19.56 33.41
CA GLY A 150 1.76 18.22 33.21
C GLY A 150 2.74 17.30 32.49
N VAL A 151 2.26 16.11 32.20
CA VAL A 151 2.99 15.06 31.47
C VAL A 151 2.10 14.52 30.36
N ALA A 152 2.62 14.51 29.13
CA ALA A 152 2.04 13.80 28.00
C ALA A 152 2.75 12.46 27.82
N ARG A 153 2.01 11.40 27.49
CA ARG A 153 2.55 10.06 27.27
C ARG A 153 1.89 9.38 26.08
N ASP A 154 2.63 8.54 25.40
CA ASP A 154 2.14 7.72 24.30
C ASP A 154 2.82 6.35 24.28
N ASN A 155 2.15 5.33 23.74
CA ASN A 155 2.68 3.96 23.63
C ASN A 155 3.85 3.87 22.63
N MET A 156 3.91 4.76 21.62
CA MET A 156 4.94 4.74 20.58
C MET A 156 5.74 6.02 20.52
N ARG A 157 5.11 7.16 20.21
CA ARG A 157 5.81 8.43 20.04
C ARG A 157 4.83 9.60 19.94
N LEU A 158 4.97 10.56 20.84
CA LEU A 158 4.35 11.88 20.73
C LEU A 158 4.89 12.64 19.51
N SER A 159 4.02 13.32 18.77
CA SER A 159 4.37 14.13 17.60
C SER A 159 4.11 15.63 17.79
N SER A 160 3.07 15.99 18.54
CA SER A 160 2.68 17.39 18.75
C SER A 160 1.98 17.57 20.10
N ILE A 161 2.30 18.68 20.78
CA ILE A 161 1.59 19.15 21.96
C ILE A 161 1.26 20.62 21.72
N ARG A 162 -0.01 21.00 21.85
CA ARG A 162 -0.49 22.37 21.66
C ARG A 162 -1.29 22.80 22.86
N ILE A 163 -1.02 24.00 23.38
CA ILE A 163 -1.80 24.61 24.46
C ILE A 163 -2.40 25.90 23.93
N ASN A 164 -3.73 26.00 23.92
CA ASN A 164 -4.48 27.11 23.31
C ASN A 164 -4.06 27.36 21.84
N GLY A 165 -3.79 26.29 21.11
CA GLY A 165 -3.30 26.33 19.72
C GLY A 165 -1.80 26.63 19.54
N VAL A 166 -1.09 27.03 20.60
CA VAL A 166 0.36 27.30 20.56
C VAL A 166 1.13 25.98 20.69
N PRO A 167 1.97 25.61 19.69
CA PRO A 167 2.74 24.39 19.75
C PRO A 167 3.90 24.49 20.75
N LEU A 168 4.16 23.42 21.49
CA LEU A 168 5.34 23.27 22.32
C LEU A 168 6.49 22.67 21.49
N ALA A 169 7.69 23.25 21.62
CA ALA A 169 8.90 22.64 21.11
C ALA A 169 9.41 21.60 22.11
N PHE A 170 9.58 20.37 21.65
CA PHE A 170 10.15 19.28 22.44
C PHE A 170 10.83 18.27 21.51
N THR A 171 11.69 17.42 22.08
CA THR A 171 12.21 16.26 21.35
C THR A 171 11.17 15.15 21.40
N PRO A 172 10.64 14.67 20.26
CA PRO A 172 9.67 13.59 20.24
C PRO A 172 10.15 12.34 20.96
N GLY A 173 9.28 11.75 21.77
CA GLY A 173 9.50 10.54 22.56
C GLY A 173 8.18 9.99 23.09
N THR A 174 8.23 8.94 23.90
CA THR A 174 7.03 8.33 24.51
C THR A 174 6.50 9.12 25.71
N GLU A 175 7.29 10.02 26.29
CA GLU A 175 6.88 10.86 27.42
C GLU A 175 7.49 12.24 27.29
N TYR A 176 6.71 13.27 27.64
CA TYR A 176 7.21 14.64 27.76
C TYR A 176 6.54 15.39 28.92
N SER A 177 7.36 15.86 29.85
CA SER A 177 6.94 16.74 30.94
C SER A 177 7.08 18.20 30.52
N PHE A 178 6.05 19.00 30.77
CA PHE A 178 6.01 20.41 30.40
C PHE A 178 5.64 21.31 31.59
N SER A 179 6.18 22.53 31.60
CA SER A 179 5.75 23.65 32.44
C SER A 179 5.87 24.91 31.60
N VAL A 180 4.74 25.52 31.24
CA VAL A 180 4.69 26.66 30.32
C VAL A 180 3.68 27.70 30.78
N ILE A 181 3.93 28.95 30.41
CA ILE A 181 2.98 30.06 30.59
C ILE A 181 2.43 30.43 29.22
N VAL A 182 1.11 30.46 29.10
CA VAL A 182 0.39 30.86 27.88
C VAL A 182 -0.70 31.88 28.20
N ASP A 183 -1.19 32.58 27.19
CA ASP A 183 -2.34 33.47 27.34
C ASP A 183 -3.59 32.67 27.73
N ALA A 184 -4.34 33.19 28.70
CA ALA A 184 -5.59 32.59 29.14
C ALA A 184 -6.67 32.85 28.10
N VAL A 185 -7.39 31.81 27.69
CA VAL A 185 -8.50 31.92 26.73
C VAL A 185 -9.79 31.36 27.33
N SER A 186 -10.94 31.73 26.74
CA SER A 186 -12.26 31.32 27.22
C SER A 186 -12.46 29.81 27.18
N ASP A 187 -11.85 29.10 26.24
CA ASP A 187 -12.05 27.66 26.07
C ASP A 187 -10.67 27.00 25.96
N GLY A 188 -9.86 27.23 26.99
CA GLY A 188 -8.46 26.82 26.99
C GLY A 188 -8.32 25.30 27.01
N GLN A 189 -7.51 24.78 26.10
CA GLN A 189 -7.33 23.35 25.88
C GLN A 189 -5.87 23.00 25.65
N ILE A 190 -5.51 21.79 26.05
CA ILE A 190 -4.32 21.09 25.58
C ILE A 190 -4.74 20.00 24.59
N VAL A 191 -4.05 19.95 23.44
CA VAL A 191 -4.20 18.90 22.43
C VAL A 191 -2.86 18.20 22.27
N VAL A 192 -2.86 16.89 22.47
CA VAL A 192 -1.69 16.03 22.30
C VAL A 192 -1.96 15.09 21.12
N GLU A 193 -0.99 14.94 20.23
CA GLU A 193 -1.04 14.06 19.06
C GLU A 193 0.19 13.16 19.04
N ASP A 194 0.02 11.91 18.63
CA ASP A 194 1.09 10.92 18.44
C ASP A 194 1.57 10.84 16.98
N SER A 195 2.48 9.92 16.70
CA SER A 195 3.05 9.72 15.37
C SER A 195 2.12 9.05 14.35
N ALA A 196 1.02 8.45 14.81
CA ALA A 196 -0.02 7.85 13.99
C ALA A 196 -1.17 8.82 13.67
N GLY A 197 -1.18 9.98 14.33
CA GLY A 197 -2.24 10.97 14.27
C GLY A 197 -3.42 10.67 15.21
N ASN A 198 -3.26 9.81 16.23
CA ASN A 198 -4.23 9.78 17.32
C ASN A 198 -4.07 11.02 18.19
N THR A 199 -5.18 11.51 18.73
CA THR A 199 -5.24 12.76 19.46
C THR A 199 -5.98 12.62 20.78
N THR A 200 -5.51 13.33 21.80
CA THR A 200 -6.22 13.55 23.06
C THR A 200 -6.33 15.04 23.36
N THR A 201 -7.54 15.49 23.65
CA THR A 201 -7.84 16.87 24.04
C THR A 201 -8.29 16.90 25.49
N ARG A 202 -7.81 17.89 26.26
CA ARG A 202 -8.21 18.12 27.64
C ARG A 202 -8.39 19.61 27.91
N ASP A 203 -9.50 19.95 28.56
CA ASP A 203 -9.76 21.33 28.99
C ASP A 203 -8.82 21.75 30.13
N LEU A 204 -8.49 23.04 30.16
CA LEU A 204 -7.62 23.66 31.16
C LEU A 204 -8.41 24.27 32.33
N ARG A 205 -9.68 23.92 32.50
CA ARG A 205 -10.56 24.44 33.56
C ARG A 205 -11.18 23.34 34.39
#